data_AF-A0A434LLK3-F1
#
_entry.id   AF-A0A434LLK3-F1
#
_cell.length_a   1.000
_cell.length_b   1.000
_cell.length_c   1.000
_cell.angle_alpha   90.00
_cell.angle_beta   90.00
_cell.angle_gamma   90.00
#
_symmetry.space_group_name_H-M   'P 1'
#
loop_
_entity.id
_entity.type
_entity.pdbx_description
1 polymer ?
#
loop_
_entity_poly.entity_id
_entity_poly.type
_entity_poly.pdbx_seq_one_letter_code
_entity_poly.pdbx_strand_id
1 'polypeptide(L)'
;MTARRDIEAITERIRHRSRPGREAYLGRIAEASHRTANRAVLSCGNLAHGFAVCSPSEKVALGGDRVPNLGIITSYNDMLSAHQPFETYPALIKDAAREAGGIA
;
A
#
# COMPACT_ATOMS: atom_id res chain seq x y z
N MET A 1 11.91 4.49 24.78
CA MET A 1 12.18 3.05 24.95
C MET A 1 13.26 2.65 23.97
N THR A 2 14.40 2.19 24.46
CA THR A 2 15.44 1.55 23.64
C THR A 2 15.07 0.08 23.44
N ALA A 3 15.24 -0.43 22.22
CA ALA A 3 14.99 -1.83 21.92
C ALA A 3 16.05 -2.70 22.63
N ARG A 4 15.75 -3.98 22.86
CA ARG A 4 16.76 -4.92 23.38
C ARG A 4 17.92 -5.04 22.39
N ARG A 5 19.14 -5.21 22.90
CA ARG A 5 20.38 -5.29 22.07
C ARG A 5 20.33 -6.37 20.99
N ASP A 6 19.69 -7.50 21.27
CA ASP A 6 19.55 -8.59 20.30
C ASP A 6 18.65 -8.20 19.12
N ILE A 7 17.55 -7.48 19.39
CA ILE A 7 16.67 -6.93 18.36
C ILE A 7 17.39 -5.88 17.52
N GLU A 8 18.19 -5.01 18.14
CA GLU A 8 19.03 -4.04 17.42
C GLU A 8 20.01 -4.74 16.48
N ALA A 9 20.74 -5.75 16.97
CA ALA A 9 21.69 -6.52 16.17
C ALA A 9 21.02 -7.24 14.97
N ILE A 10 19.83 -7.82 15.18
CA ILE A 10 19.05 -8.45 14.10
C ILE A 10 18.61 -7.41 13.08
N THR A 11 18.14 -6.26 13.54
CA THR A 11 17.66 -5.15 12.69
C THR A 11 18.78 -4.63 11.81
N GLU A 12 19.98 -4.40 12.37
CA GLU A 12 21.14 -3.94 11.60
C GLU A 12 21.60 -4.98 10.58
N ARG A 13 21.61 -6.26 10.94
CA ARG A 13 21.92 -7.33 9.97
C ARG A 13 20.95 -7.36 8.79
N ILE A 14 19.65 -7.16 9.05
CA ILE A 14 18.63 -7.08 7.99
C ILE A 14 18.87 -5.84 7.13
N ARG A 15 19.12 -4.67 7.72
CA ARG A 15 19.41 -3.42 6.99
C ARG A 15 20.61 -3.58 6.06
N HIS A 16 21.72 -4.12 6.55
CA HIS A 16 22.91 -4.35 5.75
C HIS A 16 22.66 -5.32 4.59
N ARG A 17 22.06 -6.49 4.87
CA ARG A 17 21.76 -7.49 3.83
C ARG A 17 20.81 -6.96 2.76
N SER A 18 19.82 -6.15 3.16
CA SER A 18 18.78 -5.65 2.26
C SER A 18 19.15 -4.35 1.55
N ARG A 19 20.30 -3.73 1.85
CA ARG A 19 20.68 -2.40 1.35
C ARG A 19 20.54 -2.26 -0.18
N PRO A 20 21.12 -3.13 -1.03
CA PRO A 20 21.02 -2.95 -2.48
C PRO A 20 19.58 -3.02 -3.00
N GLY A 21 18.79 -3.97 -2.49
CA GLY A 21 17.38 -4.11 -2.87
C GLY A 21 16.51 -2.96 -2.36
N ARG A 22 16.80 -2.46 -1.15
CA ARG A 22 16.08 -1.32 -0.57
C ARG A 22 16.37 -0.03 -1.31
N GLU A 23 17.62 0.22 -1.69
CA GLU A 23 18.02 1.39 -2.48
C GLU A 23 17.33 1.38 -3.85
N ALA A 24 17.35 0.24 -4.56
CA ALA A 24 16.64 0.11 -5.84
C ALA A 24 15.12 0.34 -5.70
N TYR A 25 14.50 -0.22 -4.65
CA TYR A 25 13.08 0.00 -4.36
C TYR A 25 12.78 1.49 -4.11
N LEU A 26 13.54 2.14 -3.22
CA LEU A 26 13.34 3.55 -2.90
C LEU A 26 13.56 4.45 -4.12
N GLY A 27 14.51 4.13 -5.00
CA GLY A 27 14.71 4.82 -6.26
C GLY A 27 13.46 4.78 -7.15
N ARG A 28 12.83 3.60 -7.31
CA ARG A 28 11.57 3.46 -8.06
C ARG A 28 10.43 4.26 -7.44
N ILE A 29 10.32 4.26 -6.11
CA ILE A 29 9.30 5.05 -5.41
C ILE A 29 9.51 6.55 -5.62
N ALA A 30 10.77 7.03 -5.53
CA ALA A 30 11.10 8.42 -5.78
C ALA A 30 10.72 8.83 -7.22
N GLU A 31 11.08 8.01 -8.21
CA GLU A 31 10.73 8.25 -9.62
C GLU A 31 9.21 8.25 -9.84
N ALA A 32 8.48 7.31 -9.23
CA ALA A 32 7.03 7.21 -9.34
C ALA A 32 6.29 8.37 -8.64
N SER A 33 6.85 8.93 -7.57
CA SER A 33 6.20 10.01 -6.80
C SER A 33 6.00 11.31 -7.60
N HIS A 34 6.79 11.50 -8.66
CA HIS A 34 6.65 12.63 -9.59
C HIS A 34 5.63 12.38 -10.70
N ARG A 35 5.02 11.19 -10.77
CA ARG A 35 4.03 10.83 -11.79
C ARG A 35 2.63 10.89 -11.20
N THR A 36 1.67 11.37 -11.97
CA THR A 36 0.25 11.35 -11.59
C THR A 36 -0.38 10.00 -11.94
N ALA A 37 -1.55 9.73 -11.35
CA ALA A 37 -2.31 8.54 -11.68
C ALA A 37 -2.72 8.56 -13.16
N ASN A 38 -2.11 7.70 -13.98
CA ASN A 38 -2.44 7.60 -15.39
C ASN A 38 -3.55 6.56 -15.59
N ARG A 39 -4.80 6.95 -15.36
CA ARG A 39 -5.96 6.07 -15.51
C ARG A 39 -6.45 5.97 -16.95
N ALA A 40 -6.18 6.98 -17.78
CA ALA A 40 -6.61 7.06 -19.18
C ALA A 40 -6.07 5.91 -20.06
N VAL A 41 -4.96 5.28 -19.68
CA VAL A 41 -4.39 4.13 -20.39
C VAL A 41 -5.03 2.79 -20.01
N LEU A 42 -5.90 2.75 -19.00
CA LEU A 42 -6.54 1.52 -18.54
C LEU A 42 -7.82 1.23 -19.35
N SER A 43 -8.07 -0.05 -19.61
CA SER A 43 -9.33 -0.48 -20.22
C SER A 43 -10.51 -0.23 -19.27
N CYS A 44 -11.70 -0.08 -19.85
CA CYS A 44 -12.95 0.11 -19.09
C CYS A 44 -13.19 -1.00 -18.06
N GLY A 45 -12.84 -2.25 -18.36
CA GLY A 45 -12.93 -3.37 -17.43
C GLY A 45 -12.02 -3.20 -16.20
N ASN A 46 -10.78 -2.74 -16.40
CA ASN A 46 -9.85 -2.49 -15.30
C ASN A 46 -10.32 -1.36 -14.40
N LEU A 47 -10.87 -0.29 -14.97
CA LEU A 47 -11.46 0.81 -14.21
C LEU A 47 -12.70 0.36 -13.43
N ALA A 48 -13.58 -0.42 -14.06
CA ALA A 48 -14.78 -0.94 -13.41
C ALA A 48 -14.46 -1.82 -12.20
N HIS A 49 -13.47 -2.71 -12.31
CA HIS A 49 -13.01 -3.52 -11.18
C HIS A 49 -12.34 -2.69 -10.10
N GLY A 50 -11.45 -1.77 -10.48
CA GLY A 50 -10.74 -0.91 -9.52
C GLY A 50 -11.67 0.00 -8.71
N PHE A 51 -12.88 0.28 -9.21
CA PHE A 51 -13.87 1.14 -8.56
C PHE A 51 -15.06 0.38 -7.97
N ALA A 52 -15.16 -0.94 -8.17
CA ALA A 52 -16.38 -1.69 -7.87
C ALA A 52 -16.85 -1.55 -6.42
N VAL A 53 -15.89 -1.59 -5.49
CA VAL A 53 -16.09 -1.53 -4.04
C VAL A 53 -16.08 -0.11 -3.47
N CYS A 54 -15.83 0.90 -4.30
CA CYS A 54 -15.83 2.29 -3.88
C CYS A 54 -17.25 2.83 -3.67
N SER A 55 -17.41 3.70 -2.67
CA SER A 55 -18.61 4.50 -2.45
C SER A 55 -18.91 5.42 -3.65
N PRO A 56 -20.14 5.93 -3.81
CA PRO A 56 -20.47 6.84 -4.89
C PRO A 56 -19.56 8.08 -4.95
N SER A 57 -19.20 8.66 -3.81
CA SER A 57 -18.28 9.80 -3.72
C SER A 57 -16.86 9.44 -4.16
N GLU A 58 -16.36 8.25 -3.80
CA GLU A 58 -15.05 7.77 -4.23
C GLU A 58 -15.02 7.47 -5.72
N LYS A 59 -16.10 6.92 -6.29
CA LYS A 59 -16.24 6.71 -7.74
C LYS A 59 -16.15 8.02 -8.52
N VAL A 60 -16.80 9.08 -8.03
CA VAL A 60 -16.70 10.43 -8.62
C VAL A 60 -15.27 10.96 -8.51
N ALA A 61 -14.65 10.84 -7.33
CA ALA A 61 -13.28 11.30 -7.10
C ALA A 61 -12.25 10.57 -7.97
N LEU A 62 -12.41 9.25 -8.16
CA LEU A 62 -11.55 8.40 -8.99
C LEU A 62 -11.81 8.54 -10.49
N GLY A 63 -12.97 9.05 -10.88
CA GLY A 63 -13.27 9.43 -12.26
C GLY A 63 -12.43 10.62 -12.76
N GLY A 64 -11.80 11.38 -11.85
CA GLY A 64 -10.78 12.38 -12.17
C GLY A 64 -9.34 11.87 -11.96
N ASP A 65 -8.37 12.71 -12.30
CA ASP A 65 -6.95 12.32 -12.33
C ASP A 65 -6.16 12.61 -11.03
N ARG A 66 -6.82 13.09 -9.97
CA ARG A 66 -6.10 13.72 -8.84
C ARG A 66 -5.94 12.85 -7.59
N VAL A 67 -6.86 11.94 -7.32
CA VAL A 67 -6.84 11.18 -6.05
C VAL A 67 -6.06 9.87 -6.22
N PRO A 68 -5.08 9.54 -5.36
CA PRO A 68 -4.41 8.24 -5.38
C PRO A 68 -5.37 7.09 -5.06
N ASN A 69 -5.21 5.96 -5.74
CA ASN A 69 -5.91 4.70 -5.42
C ASN A 69 -4.88 3.65 -4.99
N LEU A 70 -4.91 3.25 -3.72
CA LEU A 70 -3.94 2.34 -3.11
C LEU A 70 -4.49 0.91 -3.10
N GLY A 71 -3.84 0.02 -3.86
CA GLY A 71 -4.11 -1.41 -3.74
C GLY A 71 -3.52 -2.00 -2.47
N ILE A 72 -4.35 -2.66 -1.66
CA ILE A 72 -3.92 -3.37 -0.45
C ILE A 72 -3.86 -4.87 -0.76
N ILE A 73 -2.65 -5.44 -0.77
CA ILE A 73 -2.43 -6.87 -0.86
C ILE A 73 -2.16 -7.40 0.54
N THR A 74 -3.06 -8.25 1.04
CA THR A 74 -2.96 -8.85 2.37
C THR A 74 -2.60 -10.33 2.28
N SER A 75 -1.82 -10.80 3.25
CA SER A 75 -1.59 -12.24 3.47
C SER A 75 -2.59 -12.83 4.47
N TYR A 76 -3.55 -12.04 4.98
CA TYR A 76 -4.61 -12.57 5.82
C TYR A 76 -5.43 -13.64 5.09
N ASN A 77 -5.66 -14.73 5.79
CA ASN A 77 -6.51 -15.84 5.38
C ASN A 77 -7.06 -16.46 6.66
N ASP A 78 -8.36 -16.69 6.69
CA ASP A 78 -9.09 -17.18 7.86
C ASP A 78 -8.82 -18.67 8.15
N MET A 79 -8.33 -19.43 7.17
CA MET A 79 -8.04 -20.87 7.35
C MET A 79 -6.74 -21.18 8.12
N LEU A 80 -5.82 -20.22 8.30
CA LEU A 80 -4.52 -20.45 8.96
C LEU A 80 -4.36 -19.52 10.17
N SER A 81 -4.27 -20.11 11.37
CA SER A 81 -4.14 -19.34 12.62
C SER A 81 -2.93 -18.41 12.65
N ALA A 82 -1.82 -18.79 11.99
CA ALA A 82 -0.63 -17.97 11.85
C ALA A 82 -0.88 -16.62 11.14
N HIS A 83 -1.97 -16.50 10.39
CA HIS A 83 -2.33 -15.30 9.65
C HIS A 83 -3.31 -14.41 10.40
N GLN A 84 -3.90 -14.87 11.52
CA GLN A 84 -4.81 -14.07 12.34
C GLN A 84 -4.24 -12.70 12.72
N PRO A 85 -2.94 -12.54 13.03
CA PRO A 85 -2.38 -11.21 13.32
C PRO A 85 -2.55 -10.18 12.20
N PHE A 86 -2.78 -10.60 10.95
CA PHE A 86 -2.94 -9.71 9.81
C PHE A 86 -4.38 -9.22 9.58
N GLU A 87 -5.36 -9.76 10.30
CA GLU A 87 -6.80 -9.53 10.09
C GLU A 87 -7.18 -8.04 10.08
N THR A 88 -6.64 -7.26 11.02
CA THR A 88 -7.04 -5.87 11.24
C THR A 88 -6.26 -4.86 10.40
N TYR A 89 -5.10 -5.26 9.86
CA TYR A 89 -4.23 -4.36 9.12
C TYR A 89 -4.87 -3.76 7.87
N PRO A 90 -5.63 -4.50 7.04
CA PRO A 90 -6.29 -3.92 5.88
C PRO A 90 -7.19 -2.74 6.24
N ALA A 91 -7.99 -2.83 7.31
CA ALA A 91 -8.86 -1.73 7.74
C ALA A 91 -8.04 -0.52 8.21
N LEU A 92 -7.03 -0.75 9.05
CA LEU A 92 -6.12 0.32 9.53
C LEU A 92 -5.40 1.04 8.38
N ILE A 93 -4.98 0.30 7.35
CA ILE A 93 -4.31 0.88 6.17
C ILE A 93 -5.31 1.71 5.35
N LYS A 94 -6.56 1.27 5.20
CA LYS A 94 -7.60 2.06 4.50
C LYS A 94 -7.90 3.37 5.19
N ASP A 95 -8.00 3.35 6.52
CA ASP A 95 -8.25 4.56 7.30
C ASP A 95 -7.07 5.54 7.19
N ALA A 96 -5.84 5.05 7.32
CA ALA A 96 -4.65 5.87 7.11
C ALA A 96 -4.55 6.45 5.69
N ALA A 97 -4.93 5.67 4.66
CA ALA A 97 -4.99 6.16 3.29
C ALA A 97 -6.02 7.29 3.14
N ARG A 98 -7.20 7.14 3.76
CA ARG A 98 -8.25 8.16 3.76
C ARG A 98 -7.79 9.45 4.45
N GLU A 99 -7.14 9.35 5.61
CA GLU A 99 -6.58 10.49 6.33
C GLU A 99 -5.51 11.23 5.52
N ALA A 100 -4.73 10.51 4.71
CA ALA A 100 -3.75 11.07 3.80
C ALA A 100 -4.35 11.62 2.48
N GLY A 101 -5.68 11.58 2.32
CA GLY A 101 -6.38 12.05 1.12
C GLY A 101 -6.38 11.08 -0.06
N GLY A 102 -6.09 9.80 0.18
CA GLY A 102 -6.16 8.71 -0.80
C GLY A 102 -7.42 7.83 -0.62
N ILE A 103 -7.60 6.91 -1.56
CA ILE A 103 -8.66 5.88 -1.55
C ILE A 103 -7.99 4.50 -1.57
N ALA A 104 -8.55 3.50 -0.86
CA ALA A 104 -7.97 2.15 -0.71
C ALA A 104 -9.02 1.05 -0.43
#